data_AF-A0A1V5VQR2-F1
#
_entry.id   AF-A0A1V5VQR2-F1
#
_cell.length_a   1.000
_cell.length_b   1.000
_cell.length_c   1.000
_cell.angle_alpha   90.00
_cell.angle_beta   90.00
_cell.angle_gamma   90.00
#
_symmetry.space_group_name_H-M   'P 1'
#
loop_
_entity.id
_entity.type
_entity.pdbx_description
1 polymer ?
#
loop_
_entity_poly.entity_id
_entity_poly.type
_entity_poly.pdbx_seq_one_letter_code
_entity_poly.pdbx_strand_id
1 'polypeptide(L)'
;MKIYFPKYFKVVITLFFVLVGLTLAKLINFDFGLDLRLFFLAFLIPFWIYFFLEVIANRKFVWKILSSESKKKKTEIEGRAKNIQPKIVGLSSLFSSDLGRDLVLAIAYLVAFTFELVDFIKRYFFSKYIFLFYCFLGILLEIFIITSTLDSIILFLTGMWVIVVRMFRFKAKISMIGSLCYLSICPFLLIYKKDLWAEKTANWAYLFLAIGVIQMFVEIFDEERQDAQAKK
;
A
#
# COMPACT_ATOMS: atom_id res chain seq x y z
N MET A 1 -6.65 28.04 -0.84
CA MET A 1 -6.37 26.59 -0.77
C MET A 1 -6.96 26.06 0.53
N LYS A 2 -8.13 25.38 0.52
CA LYS A 2 -8.72 24.83 1.75
C LYS A 2 -7.94 23.59 2.16
N ILE A 3 -7.18 23.70 3.25
CA ILE A 3 -6.31 22.64 3.76
C ILE A 3 -7.20 21.50 4.27
N TYR A 4 -7.25 20.37 3.56
CA TYR A 4 -7.98 19.14 3.91
C TYR A 4 -7.36 18.36 5.09
N PHE A 5 -6.76 19.05 6.07
CA PHE A 5 -6.12 18.42 7.22
C PHE A 5 -7.02 17.96 8.39
N PRO A 6 -8.31 18.33 8.56
CA PRO A 6 -8.97 18.10 9.85
C PRO A 6 -9.24 16.62 10.16
N LYS A 7 -9.32 15.74 9.14
CA LYS A 7 -9.58 14.32 9.35
C LYS A 7 -8.33 13.54 9.81
N TYR A 8 -7.18 13.83 9.22
CA TYR A 8 -5.90 13.20 9.58
C TYR A 8 -5.30 13.80 10.86
N PHE A 9 -5.54 15.09 11.12
CA PHE A 9 -5.09 15.76 12.34
C PHE A 9 -5.69 15.13 13.61
N LYS A 10 -6.96 14.71 13.57
CA LYS A 10 -7.59 13.98 14.68
C LYS A 10 -6.90 12.64 14.95
N VAL A 11 -6.56 11.88 13.91
CA VAL A 11 -5.86 10.59 14.05
C VAL A 11 -4.47 10.78 14.66
N VAL A 12 -3.73 11.79 14.20
CA VAL A 12 -2.39 12.12 14.74
C VAL A 12 -2.48 12.58 16.18
N ILE A 13 -3.47 13.41 16.54
CA ILE A 13 -3.72 13.83 17.92
C ILE A 13 -4.08 12.64 18.81
N THR A 14 -4.95 11.74 18.36
CA THR A 14 -5.31 10.54 19.12
C THR A 14 -4.08 9.67 19.36
N LEU A 15 -3.26 9.43 18.32
CA LEU A 15 -2.00 8.71 18.47
C LEU A 15 -1.04 9.40 19.46
N PHE A 16 -0.95 10.73 19.41
CA PHE A 16 -0.14 11.52 20.34
C PHE A 16 -0.62 11.40 21.79
N PHE A 17 -1.92 11.50 22.06
CA PHE A 17 -2.46 11.34 23.41
C PHE A 17 -2.34 9.90 23.93
N VAL A 18 -2.48 8.89 23.06
CA VAL A 18 -2.19 7.49 23.41
C VAL A 18 -0.72 7.34 23.80
N LEU A 19 0.19 7.93 23.05
CA LEU A 19 1.63 7.97 23.36
C LEU A 19 1.89 8.64 24.73
N VAL A 20 1.35 9.84 24.96
CA VAL A 20 1.51 10.55 26.25
C VAL A 20 0.94 9.72 27.40
N GLY A 21 -0.23 9.11 27.22
CA GLY A 21 -0.85 8.24 28.23
C GLY A 21 0.00 7.03 28.58
N LEU A 22 0.59 6.36 27.58
CA LEU A 22 1.52 5.25 27.79
C LEU A 22 2.81 5.71 28.51
N THR A 23 3.30 6.91 28.20
CA THR A 23 4.49 7.49 28.84
C THR A 23 4.22 7.83 30.31
N LEU A 24 3.05 8.40 30.62
CA LEU A 24 2.61 8.69 31.98
C LEU A 24 2.35 7.40 32.80
N ALA A 25 1.76 6.38 32.18
CA ALA A 25 1.55 5.08 32.81
C ALA A 25 2.90 4.44 33.20
N LYS A 26 3.94 4.67 32.41
CA LYS A 26 5.29 4.23 32.77
C LYS A 26 5.87 4.98 33.97
N LEU A 27 5.68 6.30 34.02
CA LEU A 27 6.20 7.15 35.10
C LEU A 27 5.68 6.69 36.48
N ILE A 28 4.46 6.15 36.53
CA ILE A 28 3.84 5.61 37.75
C ILE A 28 4.22 4.14 38.03
N ASN A 29 5.23 3.58 37.35
CA ASN A 29 5.59 2.17 37.40
C ASN A 29 4.40 1.22 37.13
N PHE A 30 3.49 1.62 36.24
CA PHE A 30 2.42 0.73 35.80
C PHE A 30 3.01 -0.33 34.87
N ASP A 31 3.37 -1.46 35.44
CA ASP A 31 3.85 -2.62 34.70
C ASP A 31 2.64 -3.26 34.02
N PHE A 32 2.39 -2.88 32.77
CA PHE A 32 1.48 -3.63 31.91
C PHE A 32 2.10 -5.02 31.73
N GLY A 33 1.77 -5.97 32.59
CA GLY A 33 2.00 -7.42 32.35
C GLY A 33 1.25 -7.95 31.12
N LEU A 34 0.83 -7.05 30.22
CA LEU A 34 0.16 -7.31 28.97
C LEU A 34 1.23 -7.58 27.91
N ASP A 35 1.21 -8.79 27.36
CA ASP A 35 2.01 -9.13 26.19
C ASP A 35 1.72 -8.09 25.09
N LEU A 36 2.76 -7.40 24.60
CA LEU A 36 2.61 -6.39 23.55
C LEU A 36 1.97 -7.01 22.29
N ARG A 37 2.15 -8.32 22.08
CA ARG A 37 1.42 -9.07 21.04
C ARG A 37 -0.08 -9.01 21.27
N LEU A 38 -0.55 -9.26 22.50
CA LEU A 38 -1.96 -9.15 22.87
C LEU A 38 -2.46 -7.71 22.76
N PHE A 39 -1.65 -6.72 23.15
CA PHE A 39 -2.00 -5.30 22.99
C PHE A 39 -2.20 -4.92 21.51
N PHE A 40 -1.24 -5.29 20.64
CA PHE A 40 -1.38 -5.05 19.21
C PHE A 40 -2.55 -5.82 18.61
N LEU A 41 -2.76 -7.09 18.98
CA LEU A 41 -3.90 -7.88 18.51
C LEU A 41 -5.23 -7.23 18.93
N ALA A 42 -5.32 -6.78 20.18
CA ALA A 42 -6.48 -6.11 20.74
C ALA A 42 -6.76 -4.76 20.08
N PHE A 43 -5.77 -4.09 19.49
CA PHE A 43 -5.96 -2.86 18.73
C PHE A 43 -6.22 -3.12 17.24
N LEU A 44 -5.55 -4.12 16.66
CA LEU A 44 -5.64 -4.48 15.26
C LEU A 44 -7.03 -5.01 14.90
N ILE A 45 -7.61 -5.86 15.75
CA ILE A 45 -8.92 -6.47 15.51
C ILE A 45 -10.03 -5.40 15.42
N PRO A 46 -10.22 -4.50 16.42
CA PRO A 46 -11.18 -3.42 16.31
C PRO A 46 -10.90 -2.46 15.16
N PHE A 47 -9.63 -2.18 14.86
CA PHE A 47 -9.25 -1.36 13.72
C PHE A 47 -9.73 -1.97 12.41
N TRP A 48 -9.50 -3.28 12.20
CA TRP A 48 -9.98 -4.00 11.02
C TRP A 48 -11.50 -3.99 10.92
N ILE A 49 -12.18 -4.28 12.03
CA ILE A 49 -13.65 -4.22 12.08
C ILE A 49 -14.13 -2.83 11.68
N TYR A 50 -13.58 -1.78 12.29
CA TYR A 50 -13.93 -0.39 11.97
C TYR A 50 -13.63 -0.06 10.50
N PHE A 51 -12.47 -0.44 9.98
CA PHE A 51 -12.09 -0.20 8.59
C PHE A 51 -13.07 -0.86 7.62
N PHE A 52 -13.41 -2.14 7.84
CA PHE A 52 -14.39 -2.84 7.03
C PHE A 52 -15.77 -2.18 7.11
N LEU A 53 -16.22 -1.80 8.31
CA LEU A 53 -17.48 -1.09 8.48
C LEU A 53 -17.49 0.26 7.75
N GLU A 54 -16.41 1.03 7.83
CA GLU A 54 -16.28 2.33 7.14
C GLU A 54 -16.26 2.15 5.61
N VAL A 55 -15.60 1.10 5.10
CA VAL A 55 -15.63 0.75 3.67
C VAL A 55 -17.04 0.36 3.22
N ILE A 56 -17.76 -0.43 4.02
CA ILE A 56 -19.15 -0.83 3.75
C ILE A 56 -20.08 0.39 3.80
N ALA A 57 -19.97 1.24 4.81
CA ALA A 57 -20.78 2.44 4.99
C ALA A 57 -20.58 3.41 3.83
N ASN A 58 -19.33 3.59 3.40
CA ASN A 58 -18.97 4.45 2.28
C ASN A 58 -18.96 3.74 0.92
N ARG A 59 -19.60 2.56 0.80
CA ARG A 59 -19.58 1.75 -0.44
C ARG A 59 -19.97 2.54 -1.68
N LYS A 60 -20.95 3.44 -1.58
CA LYS A 60 -21.40 4.27 -2.71
C LYS A 60 -20.31 5.22 -3.20
N PHE A 61 -19.55 5.80 -2.27
CA PHE A 61 -18.44 6.71 -2.59
C PHE A 61 -17.26 5.94 -3.19
N VAL A 62 -16.89 4.81 -2.57
CA VAL A 62 -15.86 3.90 -3.09
C VAL A 62 -16.23 3.42 -4.49
N TRP A 63 -17.48 3.02 -4.70
CA TRP A 63 -17.99 2.58 -6.00
C TRP A 63 -18.07 3.71 -7.03
N LYS A 64 -18.36 4.95 -6.61
CA LYS A 64 -18.32 6.13 -7.49
C LYS A 64 -16.90 6.41 -7.97
N ILE A 65 -15.90 6.33 -7.09
CA ILE A 65 -14.49 6.48 -7.47
C ILE A 65 -14.10 5.37 -8.45
N LEU A 66 -14.39 4.12 -8.11
CA LEU A 66 -14.08 2.96 -8.95
C LEU A 66 -14.77 3.01 -10.33
N SER A 67 -16.05 3.40 -10.36
CA SER A 67 -16.80 3.50 -11.62
C SER A 67 -16.36 4.69 -12.48
N SER A 68 -15.91 5.80 -11.88
CA SER A 68 -15.38 6.95 -12.62
C SER A 68 -14.06 6.61 -13.33
N GLU A 69 -13.16 5.87 -12.68
CA GLU A 69 -11.93 5.38 -13.31
C GLU A 69 -12.24 4.31 -14.37
N SER A 70 -13.20 3.42 -14.10
CA SER A 70 -13.62 2.39 -15.05
C SER A 70 -14.23 2.99 -16.32
N LYS A 71 -15.03 4.07 -16.22
CA LYS A 71 -15.60 4.74 -17.39
C LYS A 71 -14.52 5.38 -18.27
N LYS A 72 -13.57 6.10 -17.66
CA LYS A 72 -12.45 6.74 -18.37
C LYS A 72 -11.61 5.72 -19.15
N LYS A 73 -11.42 4.53 -18.58
CA LYS A 73 -10.65 3.45 -19.22
C LYS A 73 -11.47 2.66 -20.24
N LYS A 74 -12.78 2.48 -20.02
CA LYS A 74 -13.68 1.85 -21.00
C LYS A 74 -13.70 2.64 -22.31
N THR A 75 -13.77 3.98 -22.26
CA THR A 75 -13.63 4.83 -23.44
C THR A 75 -12.28 4.69 -24.14
N GLU A 76 -11.20 4.46 -23.39
CA GLU A 76 -9.86 4.23 -23.95
C GLU A 76 -9.76 2.84 -24.63
N ILE A 77 -10.34 1.81 -24.02
CA ILE A 77 -10.36 0.44 -24.56
C ILE A 77 -11.29 0.34 -25.76
N GLU A 78 -12.48 0.95 -25.74
CA GLU A 78 -13.39 1.00 -26.89
C GLU A 78 -12.73 1.70 -28.09
N GLY A 79 -11.96 2.77 -27.84
CA GLY A 79 -11.13 3.40 -28.87
C GLY A 79 -10.09 2.44 -29.48
N ARG A 80 -9.44 1.59 -28.68
CA ARG A 80 -8.51 0.57 -29.18
C ARG A 80 -9.22 -0.61 -29.86
N ALA A 81 -10.34 -1.08 -29.32
CA ALA A 81 -11.08 -2.23 -29.82
C ALA A 81 -11.71 -1.96 -31.20
N LYS A 82 -12.21 -0.74 -31.44
CA LYS A 82 -12.69 -0.31 -32.76
C LYS A 82 -11.61 -0.38 -33.84
N ASN A 83 -10.34 -0.27 -33.44
CA ASN A 83 -9.18 -0.37 -34.31
C ASN A 83 -8.73 -1.83 -34.55
N ILE A 84 -9.15 -2.79 -33.71
CA ILE A 84 -8.74 -4.21 -33.76
C ILE A 84 -9.84 -5.11 -34.37
N GLN A 85 -11.12 -4.73 -34.24
CA GLN A 85 -12.27 -5.47 -34.78
C GLN A 85 -12.14 -5.96 -36.24
N PRO A 86 -11.65 -5.19 -37.23
CA PRO A 86 -11.56 -5.69 -38.61
C PRO A 86 -10.57 -6.86 -38.77
N LYS A 87 -9.60 -7.03 -37.86
CA LYS A 87 -8.64 -8.16 -37.93
C LYS A 87 -9.19 -9.48 -37.40
N ILE A 88 -10.17 -9.46 -36.47
CA ILE A 88 -10.67 -10.67 -35.82
C ILE A 88 -11.78 -11.34 -36.65
N VAL A 89 -12.59 -10.56 -37.37
CA VAL A 89 -13.68 -11.06 -38.23
C VAL A 89 -13.15 -11.92 -39.39
N GLY A 90 -11.92 -11.72 -39.84
CA GLY A 90 -11.29 -12.56 -40.86
C GLY A 90 -10.84 -13.95 -40.37
N LEU A 91 -10.72 -14.16 -39.06
CA LEU A 91 -10.20 -15.42 -38.51
C LEU A 91 -11.32 -16.45 -38.24
N SER A 92 -12.54 -15.99 -37.95
CA SER A 92 -13.68 -16.86 -37.62
C SER A 92 -14.28 -17.58 -38.84
N SER A 93 -14.03 -17.11 -40.06
CA SER A 93 -14.52 -17.75 -41.29
C SER A 93 -13.78 -19.06 -41.66
N LEU A 94 -12.73 -19.42 -40.93
CA LEU A 94 -11.92 -20.62 -41.19
C LEU A 94 -12.46 -21.93 -40.59
N PHE A 95 -13.50 -21.90 -39.74
CA PHE A 95 -14.03 -23.09 -39.06
C PHE A 95 -15.47 -23.40 -39.50
N SER A 96 -15.65 -24.51 -40.23
CA SER A 96 -16.91 -24.84 -40.93
C SER A 96 -17.95 -25.62 -40.11
N SER A 97 -17.53 -26.37 -39.08
CA SER A 97 -18.44 -27.19 -38.26
C SER A 97 -19.05 -26.42 -37.09
N ASP A 98 -20.35 -26.60 -36.84
CA ASP A 98 -21.07 -25.93 -35.73
C ASP A 98 -20.47 -26.28 -34.36
N LEU A 99 -20.04 -27.52 -34.18
CA LEU A 99 -19.37 -27.98 -32.96
C LEU A 99 -17.99 -27.32 -32.76
N GLY A 100 -17.30 -26.98 -33.87
CA GLY A 100 -16.06 -26.19 -33.83
C GLY A 100 -16.30 -24.74 -33.42
N ARG A 101 -17.44 -24.14 -33.81
CA ARG A 101 -17.78 -22.77 -33.42
C ARG A 101 -18.07 -22.66 -31.93
N ASP A 102 -18.84 -23.58 -31.37
CA ASP A 102 -19.18 -23.58 -29.94
C ASP A 102 -17.95 -23.79 -29.07
N LEU A 103 -17.01 -24.65 -29.49
CA LEU A 103 -15.77 -24.90 -28.76
C LEU A 103 -14.81 -23.70 -28.82
N VAL A 104 -14.71 -23.03 -29.97
CA VAL A 104 -13.94 -21.78 -30.11
C VAL A 104 -14.53 -20.66 -29.25
N LEU A 105 -15.87 -20.55 -29.18
CA LEU A 105 -16.54 -19.58 -28.31
C LEU A 105 -16.31 -19.89 -26.83
N ALA A 106 -16.41 -21.16 -26.41
CA ALA A 106 -16.14 -21.55 -25.03
C ALA A 106 -14.69 -21.24 -24.62
N ILE A 107 -13.71 -21.54 -25.48
CA ILE A 107 -12.30 -21.19 -25.25
C ILE A 107 -12.13 -19.67 -25.18
N ALA A 108 -12.77 -18.92 -26.08
CA ALA A 108 -12.71 -17.46 -26.06
C ALA A 108 -13.28 -16.87 -24.75
N TYR A 109 -14.38 -17.43 -24.24
CA TYR A 109 -14.96 -17.02 -22.95
C TYR A 109 -14.05 -17.37 -21.78
N LEU A 110 -13.42 -18.54 -21.78
CA LEU A 110 -12.51 -18.97 -20.73
C LEU A 110 -11.24 -18.10 -20.69
N VAL A 111 -10.69 -17.78 -21.87
CA VAL A 111 -9.60 -16.83 -22.02
C VAL A 111 -10.02 -15.44 -21.56
N ALA A 112 -11.18 -14.93 -21.99
CA ALA A 112 -11.69 -13.63 -21.55
C ALA A 112 -11.89 -13.56 -20.03
N PHE A 113 -12.43 -14.62 -19.43
CA PHE A 113 -12.64 -14.73 -17.98
C PHE A 113 -11.32 -14.70 -17.21
N THR A 114 -10.29 -15.43 -17.65
CA THR A 114 -8.96 -15.39 -17.00
C THR A 114 -8.32 -14.00 -17.09
N PHE A 115 -8.50 -13.29 -18.21
CA PHE A 115 -8.07 -11.89 -18.31
C PHE A 115 -8.83 -10.97 -17.37
N GLU A 116 -10.16 -11.11 -17.26
CA GLU A 116 -10.96 -10.35 -16.31
C GLU A 116 -10.59 -10.65 -14.86
N LEU A 117 -10.26 -11.89 -14.52
CA LEU A 117 -9.88 -12.30 -13.18
C LEU A 117 -8.51 -11.74 -12.80
N VAL A 118 -7.54 -11.76 -13.72
CA VAL A 118 -6.23 -11.10 -13.53
C VAL A 118 -6.40 -9.59 -13.42
N ASP A 119 -7.28 -8.98 -14.23
CA ASP A 119 -7.57 -7.56 -14.14
C ASP A 119 -8.34 -7.20 -12.86
N PHE A 120 -9.20 -8.09 -12.35
CA PHE A 120 -9.91 -7.92 -11.10
C PHE A 120 -8.96 -8.03 -9.90
N ILE A 121 -8.09 -9.04 -9.88
CA ILE A 121 -7.04 -9.20 -8.87
C ILE A 121 -6.11 -8.00 -8.93
N LYS A 122 -5.66 -7.59 -10.12
CA LYS A 122 -4.88 -6.36 -10.30
C LYS A 122 -5.65 -5.16 -9.79
N ARG A 123 -6.94 -4.99 -10.08
CA ARG A 123 -7.72 -3.82 -9.67
C ARG A 123 -7.98 -3.77 -8.16
N TYR A 124 -8.12 -4.92 -7.51
CA TYR A 124 -8.33 -5.02 -6.06
C TYR A 124 -7.01 -4.87 -5.29
N PHE A 125 -5.94 -5.57 -5.70
CA PHE A 125 -4.61 -5.42 -5.10
C PHE A 125 -3.94 -4.08 -5.45
N PHE A 126 -4.18 -3.51 -6.64
CA PHE A 126 -3.67 -2.19 -7.05
C PHE A 126 -4.65 -1.04 -6.80
N SER A 127 -5.65 -1.21 -5.92
CA SER A 127 -6.15 -0.02 -5.23
C SER A 127 -4.94 0.53 -4.46
N LYS A 128 -4.35 1.60 -5.00
CA LYS A 128 -3.12 2.22 -4.53
C LYS A 128 -3.04 2.19 -3.00
N TYR A 129 -4.08 2.69 -2.33
CA TYR A 129 -4.15 2.79 -0.88
C TYR A 129 -4.19 1.44 -0.15
N ILE A 130 -4.84 0.42 -0.72
CA ILE A 130 -4.87 -0.93 -0.15
C ILE A 130 -3.48 -1.57 -0.23
N PHE A 131 -2.77 -1.40 -1.36
CA PHE A 131 -1.41 -1.90 -1.50
C PHE A 131 -0.44 -1.26 -0.49
N LEU A 132 -0.53 0.06 -0.33
CA LEU A 132 0.24 0.80 0.66
C LEU A 132 -0.08 0.32 2.08
N PHE A 133 -1.35 0.11 2.37
CA PHE A 133 -1.81 -0.40 3.66
C PHE A 133 -1.25 -1.80 3.94
N TYR A 134 -1.26 -2.72 2.96
CA TYR A 134 -0.65 -4.04 3.11
C TYR A 134 0.86 -3.99 3.31
N CYS A 135 1.58 -3.10 2.62
CA CYS A 135 3.01 -2.94 2.83
C CYS A 135 3.30 -2.45 4.26
N PHE A 136 2.57 -1.43 4.71
CA PHE A 136 2.72 -0.90 6.06
C PHE A 136 2.37 -1.95 7.12
N LEU A 137 1.29 -2.69 6.92
CA LEU A 137 0.89 -3.79 7.80
C LEU A 137 1.94 -4.90 7.81
N GLY A 138 2.50 -5.27 6.66
CA GLY A 138 3.55 -6.28 6.56
C GLY A 138 4.80 -5.91 7.37
N ILE A 139 5.20 -4.64 7.32
CA ILE A 139 6.31 -4.12 8.14
C ILE A 139 5.97 -4.21 9.64
N LEU A 140 4.76 -3.81 10.05
CA LEU A 140 4.34 -3.92 11.46
C LEU A 140 4.28 -5.38 11.94
N LEU A 141 3.77 -6.29 11.12
CA LEU A 141 3.71 -7.72 11.44
C LEU A 141 5.11 -8.33 11.58
N GLU A 142 6.05 -7.92 10.73
CA GLU A 142 7.46 -8.35 10.83
C GLU A 142 8.11 -7.90 12.14
N ILE A 143 7.87 -6.65 12.55
CA ILE A 143 8.43 -6.08 13.79
C ILE A 143 7.85 -6.77 15.03
N PHE A 144 6.52 -6.94 15.11
CA PHE A 144 5.85 -7.35 16.36
C PHE A 144 5.57 -8.85 16.48
N ILE A 145 5.29 -9.54 15.36
CA ILE A 145 4.86 -10.94 15.40
C ILE A 145 6.02 -11.89 15.15
N ILE A 146 6.77 -11.67 14.07
CA ILE A 146 7.86 -12.53 13.67
C ILE A 146 9.02 -12.30 14.65
N THR A 147 9.33 -13.29 15.48
CA THR A 147 10.45 -13.18 16.44
C THR A 147 11.80 -13.31 15.76
N SER A 148 11.92 -14.14 14.72
CA SER A 148 13.16 -14.31 13.99
C SER A 148 13.36 -13.18 12.98
N THR A 149 14.59 -12.67 12.88
CA THR A 149 15.00 -11.80 11.77
C THR A 149 15.30 -12.69 10.57
N LEU A 150 14.39 -12.73 9.60
CA LEU A 150 14.60 -13.42 8.34
C LEU A 150 14.98 -12.38 7.29
N ASP A 151 16.25 -12.32 6.92
CA ASP A 151 16.80 -11.34 5.97
C ASP A 151 16.02 -11.31 4.66
N SER A 152 15.58 -12.48 4.18
CA SER A 152 14.75 -12.60 2.97
C SER A 152 13.41 -11.86 3.07
N ILE A 153 12.77 -11.88 4.25
CA ILE A 153 11.49 -11.19 4.47
C ILE A 153 11.70 -9.68 4.51
N ILE A 154 12.75 -9.22 5.20
CA ILE A 154 13.10 -7.79 5.27
C ILE A 154 13.43 -7.26 3.87
N LEU A 155 14.22 -8.01 3.09
CA LEU A 155 14.55 -7.65 1.71
C LEU A 155 13.30 -7.59 0.83
N PHE A 156 12.40 -8.56 0.96
CA PHE A 156 11.14 -8.59 0.20
C PHE A 156 10.23 -7.40 0.55
N LEU A 157 10.00 -7.13 1.83
CA LEU A 157 9.19 -5.99 2.29
C LEU A 157 9.82 -4.65 1.91
N THR A 158 11.15 -4.54 1.97
CA THR A 158 11.88 -3.34 1.53
C THR A 158 11.71 -3.13 0.04
N GLY A 159 11.86 -4.17 -0.78
CA GLY A 159 11.63 -4.12 -2.21
C GLY A 159 10.19 -3.69 -2.54
N MET A 160 9.20 -4.26 -1.83
CA MET A 160 7.81 -3.84 -1.93
C MET A 160 7.63 -2.35 -1.58
N TRP A 161 8.28 -1.87 -0.51
CA TRP A 161 8.22 -0.47 -0.13
C TRP A 161 8.83 0.46 -1.19
N VAL A 162 9.98 0.10 -1.77
CA VAL A 162 10.58 0.86 -2.88
C VAL A 162 9.63 0.95 -4.07
N ILE A 163 8.96 -0.14 -4.42
CA ILE A 163 7.94 -0.17 -5.48
C ILE A 163 6.78 0.76 -5.12
N VAL A 164 6.29 0.73 -3.87
CA VAL A 164 5.23 1.65 -3.40
C VAL A 164 5.66 3.08 -3.60
N VAL A 165 6.83 3.49 -3.09
CA VAL A 165 7.25 4.88 -3.20
C VAL A 165 7.37 5.30 -4.66
N ARG A 166 7.97 4.47 -5.51
CA ARG A 166 8.08 4.75 -6.94
C ARG A 166 6.72 4.89 -7.62
N MET A 167 5.78 3.99 -7.31
CA MET A 167 4.44 3.98 -7.89
C MET A 167 3.60 5.20 -7.46
N PHE A 168 3.80 5.65 -6.22
CA PHE A 168 3.08 6.79 -5.66
C PHE A 168 3.76 8.13 -5.85
N ARG A 169 5.01 8.13 -6.33
CA ARG A 169 5.87 9.33 -6.40
C ARG A 169 5.87 10.08 -5.08
N PHE A 170 6.02 9.34 -3.98
CA PHE A 170 6.12 10.00 -2.68
C PHE A 170 7.38 10.86 -2.64
N LYS A 171 7.22 12.06 -2.10
CA LYS A 171 8.35 12.92 -1.79
C LYS A 171 9.24 12.25 -0.76
N ALA A 172 10.55 12.40 -0.86
CA ALA A 172 11.55 11.89 0.09
C ALA A 172 11.20 12.20 1.56
N LYS A 173 10.51 13.33 1.80
CA LYS A 173 9.98 13.75 3.11
C LYS A 173 9.15 12.67 3.81
N ILE A 174 8.36 11.88 3.08
CA ILE A 174 7.49 10.84 3.69
C ILE A 174 8.34 9.70 4.26
N SER A 175 9.36 9.25 3.52
CA SER A 175 10.30 8.23 3.99
C SER A 175 11.10 8.73 5.21
N MET A 176 11.50 10.00 5.21
CA MET A 176 12.18 10.63 6.36
C MET A 176 11.29 10.70 7.60
N ILE A 177 10.01 11.08 7.46
CA ILE A 177 9.06 11.08 8.57
C ILE A 177 8.88 9.65 9.11
N GLY A 178 8.79 8.66 8.22
CA GLY A 178 8.73 7.24 8.61
C GLY A 178 9.93 6.85 9.46
N SER A 179 11.15 7.12 9.00
CA SER A 179 12.39 6.87 9.74
C SER A 179 12.38 7.53 11.12
N LEU A 180 12.01 8.82 11.18
CA LEU A 180 11.96 9.56 12.45
C LEU A 180 10.91 8.99 13.42
N CYS A 181 9.76 8.56 12.91
CA CYS A 181 8.74 7.88 13.72
C CYS A 181 9.29 6.58 14.31
N TYR A 182 9.96 5.73 13.53
CA TYR A 182 10.55 4.49 14.04
C TYR A 182 11.68 4.74 15.04
N LEU A 183 12.57 5.71 14.76
CA LEU A 183 13.60 6.14 15.71
C LEU A 183 13.01 6.64 17.02
N SER A 184 11.88 7.37 16.96
CA SER A 184 11.20 7.84 18.17
C SER A 184 10.60 6.70 18.99
N ILE A 185 10.21 5.59 18.35
CA ILE A 185 9.65 4.39 19.01
C ILE A 185 10.75 3.56 19.71
N CYS A 186 11.96 3.51 19.15
CA CYS A 186 13.10 2.78 19.71
C CYS A 186 13.37 3.03 21.20
N PRO A 187 13.52 4.28 21.70
CA PRO A 187 13.75 4.52 23.12
C PRO A 187 12.60 3.98 23.98
N PHE A 188 11.34 4.06 23.53
CA PHE A 188 10.25 3.46 24.29
C PHE A 188 10.42 1.95 24.45
N LEU A 189 10.71 1.24 23.35
CA LEU A 189 10.94 -0.21 23.36
C LEU A 189 12.12 -0.59 24.27
N LEU A 190 13.21 0.18 24.26
CA LEU A 190 14.36 -0.03 25.13
C LEU A 190 14.00 0.15 26.62
N ILE A 191 13.25 1.19 26.98
CA ILE A 191 12.86 1.38 28.38
C ILE A 191 11.93 0.23 28.83
N TYR A 192 11.19 -0.44 27.92
CA TYR A 192 10.38 -1.63 28.25
C TYR A 192 11.16 -2.95 28.21
N LYS A 193 12.50 -2.90 28.07
CA LYS A 193 13.37 -4.07 27.95
C LYS A 193 12.94 -5.03 26.82
N LYS A 194 12.44 -4.46 25.71
CA LYS A 194 12.05 -5.21 24.51
C LYS A 194 13.14 -5.10 23.44
N ASP A 195 14.33 -5.58 23.78
CA ASP A 195 15.54 -5.38 22.99
C ASP A 195 15.40 -5.88 21.55
N LEU A 196 14.81 -7.08 21.36
CA LEU A 196 14.55 -7.66 20.04
C LEU A 196 13.68 -6.76 19.14
N TRP A 197 12.62 -6.18 19.70
CA TRP A 197 11.74 -5.30 18.92
C TRP A 197 12.38 -3.93 18.68
N ALA A 198 13.15 -3.42 19.66
CA ALA A 198 13.89 -2.18 19.52
C ALA A 198 14.89 -2.27 18.36
N GLU A 199 15.62 -3.39 18.28
CA GLU A 199 16.56 -3.69 17.20
C GLU A 199 15.86 -3.75 15.83
N LYS A 200 14.77 -4.52 15.71
CA LYS A 200 13.98 -4.58 14.46
C LYS A 200 13.44 -3.22 14.03
N THR A 201 12.92 -2.45 14.99
CA THR A 201 12.41 -1.09 14.75
C THR A 201 13.53 -0.16 14.27
N ALA A 202 14.73 -0.25 14.87
CA ALA A 202 15.89 0.53 14.46
C ALA A 202 16.33 0.16 13.04
N ASN A 203 16.39 -1.14 12.71
CA ASN A 203 16.71 -1.62 11.36
C ASN A 203 15.76 -1.06 10.31
N TRP A 204 14.44 -1.08 10.57
CA TRP A 204 13.46 -0.45 9.69
C TRP A 204 13.67 1.06 9.58
N ALA A 205 13.97 1.74 10.70
CA ALA A 205 14.25 3.17 10.67
C ALA A 205 15.43 3.52 9.76
N TYR A 206 16.51 2.72 9.80
CA TYR A 206 17.65 2.85 8.89
C TYR A 206 17.27 2.59 7.43
N LEU A 207 16.46 1.57 7.16
CA LEU A 207 15.98 1.27 5.79
C LEU A 207 15.14 2.43 5.23
N PHE A 208 14.21 2.98 6.01
CA PHE A 208 13.42 4.15 5.61
C PHE A 208 14.30 5.39 5.35
N LEU A 209 15.32 5.59 6.19
CA LEU A 209 16.28 6.67 6.02
C LEU A 209 17.04 6.51 4.70
N ALA A 210 17.62 5.33 4.45
CA ALA A 210 18.39 5.03 3.25
C ALA A 210 17.54 5.22 1.98
N ILE A 211 16.33 4.68 1.97
CA ILE A 211 15.37 4.85 0.88
C ILE A 211 15.01 6.33 0.67
N GLY A 212 14.81 7.09 1.76
CA GLY A 212 14.55 8.52 1.71
C GLY A 212 15.70 9.32 1.12
N VAL A 213 16.95 9.00 1.47
CA VAL A 213 18.15 9.63 0.90
C VAL A 213 18.27 9.34 -0.59
N ILE A 214 18.07 8.08 -1.02
CA ILE A 214 18.08 7.71 -2.45
C ILE A 214 17.02 8.49 -3.22
N GLN A 215 15.81 8.62 -2.66
CA GLN A 215 14.73 9.41 -3.27
C GLN A 215 15.08 10.88 -3.39
N MET A 216 15.72 11.45 -2.37
CA MET A 216 16.16 12.84 -2.40
C MET A 216 17.13 13.10 -3.55
N PHE A 217 18.10 12.20 -3.77
CA PHE A 217 19.01 12.31 -4.92
C PHE A 217 18.27 12.21 -6.26
N VAL A 218 17.35 11.25 -6.40
CA VAL A 218 16.54 11.10 -7.63
C VAL A 218 15.71 12.35 -7.91
N GLU A 219 15.10 12.94 -6.88
CA GLU A 219 14.34 14.20 -6.99
C GLU A 219 15.22 15.35 -7.49
N ILE A 220 16.42 15.53 -6.94
CA ILE A 220 17.36 16.58 -7.35
C ILE A 220 17.76 16.42 -8.83
N PHE A 221 18.11 15.19 -9.24
CA PHE A 221 18.51 14.94 -10.64
C PHE A 221 17.36 15.14 -11.63
N ASP A 222 16.13 14.84 -11.23
CA ASP A 222 14.95 15.08 -12.07
C ASP A 222 14.62 16.58 -12.18
N GLU A 223 14.86 17.38 -11.14
CA GLU A 223 14.73 18.85 -11.16
C GLU A 223 15.77 19.49 -12.09
N GLU A 224 17.05 19.13 -11.97
CA GLU A 224 18.13 19.66 -12.83
C GLU A 224 17.88 19.41 -14.32
N ARG A 225 17.33 18.22 -14.66
CA ARG A 225 16.99 17.86 -16.04
C ARG A 225 15.85 18.71 -16.60
N GLN A 226 14.86 19.03 -15.78
CA GLN A 226 13.74 19.88 -16.19
C GLN A 226 14.20 21.32 -16.43
N ASP A 227 15.05 21.86 -15.55
CA ASP A 227 15.62 23.20 -15.70
C ASP A 227 16.50 23.33 -16.96
N ALA A 228 17.27 22.28 -17.29
CA ALA A 228 18.07 22.23 -18.50
C ALA A 228 17.21 22.19 -19.78
N GLN A 229 16.03 21.56 -19.73
CA GLN A 229 15.09 21.55 -20.85
C GLN A 229 14.33 22.87 -21.00
N ALA A 230 14.00 23.53 -19.89
CA ALA A 230 13.28 24.82 -19.92
C ALA A 230 14.14 25.98 -20.47
N LYS A 231 15.47 25.84 -20.46
CA LYS A 231 16.42 26.83 -21.00
C LYS A 231 16.74 26.65 -22.49
N LYS A 232 16.24 25.58 -23.14
CA LYS A 232 16.40 25.31 -24.57
C LYS A 232 15.18 25.78 -25.35
#